data_AF-A0A7V5P3L4-F1
#
_entry.id   AF-A0A7V5P3L4-F1
#
_cell.length_a   1.000
_cell.length_b   1.000
_cell.length_c   1.000
_cell.angle_alpha   90.00
_cell.angle_beta   90.00
_cell.angle_gamma   90.00
#
_symmetry.space_group_name_H-M   'P 1'
#
loop_
_entity.id
_entity.type
_entity.pdbx_description
1 polymer ?
#
loop_
_entity_poly.entity_id
_entity_poly.type
_entity_poly.pdbx_seq_one_letter_code
_entity_poly.pdbx_strand_id
1 'polypeptide(L)'
;MSFDKIGVIDFGGQYAHLIATKVRRLNVYSEIRQPDDPIEKFRDYKGIIISGSPALSSFGEESDYNKDIYRLDIPILGFCFGHQEIAKYYGGKVINGGREWGETKFRILKRDHPLFEGLSEVESVFMSHNDSVVEIGEGFEELGVSFLSEGSEIHRYAAIGSDKYKGYGFQFHPEVDDTVNGERMIANFVFNICGCRPSWTMDEYIRLQFEKIRTTVKDGSVFLLVSGGVDSTVTAVILKNILGAGRLRLLHIDNGLMRKNESIKVVEMFKNMGFAESLHFVDASEEFLSRLKEVYDPEEKRRIIGDTFVEVFTREAKRLNIEDYLLGQGTIYPDTIETGGTRRSDTIKTHHNRVPIIQKMIEEKRVVEPLAELYKAEVRELGKKLGIPDELIYRHPFPGPGLGVRVLCSKGEIGEDIRELKYGVEEFLARYNLHGLILPIKSVGVKADLRSYERPVLINGEYNEKIFEIASDMLARIKGINRCIVNLSPYKISSARPRRAYITRERLDLLREIDEIVNNELKIEGFYERIWQCPVVIIPLTLNDRGEEMVVIRPVLSERGMTAKAAFLPTKLLKRITEKIQRFDRVSGVTIDITSKPPATIEWE
;
A
#
# COMPACT_ATOMS: atom_id res chain seq x y z
N MET A 1 -18.57 7.17 25.73
CA MET A 1 -17.35 6.71 26.42
C MET A 1 -16.20 6.92 25.45
N SER A 2 -15.09 7.52 25.88
CA SER A 2 -13.91 7.67 25.01
C SER A 2 -13.09 6.39 25.07
N PHE A 3 -12.64 5.90 23.92
CA PHE A 3 -11.64 4.84 23.83
C PHE A 3 -10.35 5.26 24.55
N ASP A 4 -9.61 4.30 25.10
CA ASP A 4 -8.23 4.53 25.51
C ASP A 4 -7.38 4.76 24.25
N LYS A 5 -6.50 5.78 24.26
CA LYS A 5 -5.78 6.26 23.07
C LYS A 5 -4.27 6.26 23.25
N ILE A 6 -3.54 5.86 22.21
CA ILE A 6 -2.09 6.02 22.08
C ILE A 6 -1.78 7.00 20.94
N GLY A 7 -0.90 7.97 21.21
CA GLY A 7 -0.46 8.94 20.22
C GLY A 7 0.78 8.42 19.53
N VAL A 8 0.85 8.50 18.21
CA VAL A 8 2.06 8.12 17.44
C VAL A 8 2.60 9.37 16.77
N ILE A 9 3.74 9.87 17.24
CA ILE A 9 4.36 11.06 16.64
C ILE A 9 5.19 10.63 15.44
N ASP A 10 4.86 11.20 14.27
CA ASP A 10 5.42 10.79 12.99
C ASP A 10 6.66 11.59 12.59
N PHE A 11 7.81 10.94 12.68
CA PHE A 11 9.07 11.35 12.02
C PHE A 11 9.49 10.40 10.88
N GLY A 12 8.74 9.32 10.66
CA GLY A 12 9.17 8.17 9.86
C GLY A 12 8.27 7.80 8.69
N GLY A 13 7.19 8.56 8.47
CA GLY A 13 6.13 8.30 7.51
C GLY A 13 5.54 6.91 7.64
N GLN A 14 6.04 5.98 6.81
CA GLN A 14 5.59 4.59 6.79
C GLN A 14 5.71 3.89 8.16
N TYR A 15 6.75 4.20 8.94
CA TYR A 15 6.93 3.61 10.27
C TYR A 15 5.82 4.01 11.25
N ALA A 16 5.39 5.28 11.25
CA ALA A 16 4.30 5.72 12.11
C ALA A 16 2.99 4.96 11.85
N HIS A 17 2.67 4.70 10.57
CA HIS A 17 1.53 3.83 10.24
C HIS A 17 1.73 2.39 10.72
N LEU A 18 2.96 1.84 10.75
CA LEU A 18 3.22 0.47 11.25
C LEU A 18 2.93 0.39 12.74
N ILE A 19 3.46 1.34 13.50
CA ILE A 19 3.22 1.50 14.93
C ILE A 19 1.72 1.61 15.19
N ALA A 20 1.05 2.55 14.53
CA ALA A 20 -0.38 2.79 14.72
C ALA A 20 -1.21 1.53 14.44
N THR A 21 -0.95 0.82 13.33
CA THR A 21 -1.64 -0.44 13.03
C THR A 21 -1.37 -1.53 14.06
N LYS A 22 -0.13 -1.68 14.55
CA LYS A 22 0.19 -2.66 15.60
C LYS A 22 -0.55 -2.37 16.90
N VAL A 23 -0.70 -1.09 17.28
CA VAL A 23 -1.55 -0.71 18.42
C VAL A 23 -3.04 -1.02 18.14
N ARG A 24 -3.55 -0.76 16.93
CA ARG A 24 -4.94 -1.10 16.56
C ARG A 24 -5.23 -2.59 16.66
N ARG A 25 -4.28 -3.46 16.27
CA ARG A 25 -4.39 -4.94 16.39
C ARG A 25 -4.59 -5.40 17.83
N LEU A 26 -4.20 -4.59 18.82
CA LEU A 26 -4.41 -4.83 20.24
C LEU A 26 -5.78 -4.35 20.73
N ASN A 27 -6.67 -3.91 19.83
CA ASN A 27 -7.96 -3.29 20.16
C ASN A 27 -7.81 -2.02 21.00
N VAL A 28 -6.76 -1.23 20.78
CA VAL A 28 -6.56 0.09 21.40
C VAL A 28 -6.54 1.15 20.30
N TYR A 29 -7.19 2.29 20.53
CA TYR A 29 -7.22 3.37 19.54
C TYR A 29 -5.82 4.01 19.45
N SER A 30 -5.33 4.21 18.23
CA SER A 30 -4.07 4.89 17.97
C SER A 30 -4.25 6.01 16.95
N GLU A 31 -3.65 7.17 17.19
CA GLU A 31 -3.75 8.32 16.30
C GLU A 31 -2.36 8.87 15.98
N ILE A 32 -2.07 9.02 14.69
CA ILE A 32 -0.86 9.66 14.20
C ILE A 32 -0.98 11.17 14.43
N ARG A 33 0.06 11.74 15.03
CA ARG A 33 0.21 13.15 15.40
C ARG A 33 1.46 13.73 14.75
N GLN A 34 1.42 15.02 14.47
CA GLN A 34 2.57 15.71 13.88
C GLN A 34 3.56 16.12 14.98
N PRO A 35 4.87 16.15 14.68
CA PRO A 35 5.89 16.57 15.65
C PRO A 35 5.67 17.94 16.28
N ASP A 36 5.04 18.87 15.55
CA ASP A 36 4.75 20.23 15.96
C ASP A 36 3.38 20.41 16.63
N ASP A 37 2.59 19.33 16.79
CA ASP A 37 1.28 19.41 17.43
C ASP A 37 1.39 19.99 18.85
N PRO A 38 0.49 20.92 19.24
CA PRO A 38 0.53 21.53 20.56
C PRO A 38 0.19 20.50 21.66
N ILE A 39 0.74 20.71 22.86
CA ILE A 39 0.61 19.78 24.00
C ILE A 39 -0.86 19.49 24.37
N GLU A 40 -1.76 20.46 24.14
CA GLU A 40 -3.21 20.34 24.34
C GLU A 40 -3.79 19.12 23.62
N LYS A 41 -3.30 18.82 22.42
CA LYS A 41 -3.80 17.68 21.65
C LYS A 41 -3.49 16.36 22.32
N PHE A 42 -2.48 16.28 23.19
CA PHE A 42 -2.02 15.05 23.82
C PHE A 42 -2.67 14.75 25.19
N ARG A 43 -3.57 15.61 25.68
CA ARG A 43 -4.14 15.51 27.04
C ARG A 43 -4.95 14.24 27.31
N ASP A 44 -5.64 13.72 26.29
CA ASP A 44 -6.53 12.55 26.42
C ASP A 44 -5.82 11.21 26.14
N TYR A 45 -4.51 11.23 25.93
CA TYR A 45 -3.73 10.02 25.62
C TYR A 45 -3.28 9.30 26.87
N LYS A 46 -3.24 7.97 26.80
CA LYS A 46 -2.69 7.10 27.83
C LYS A 46 -1.19 6.87 27.69
N GLY A 47 -0.65 7.14 26.51
CA GLY A 47 0.78 7.06 26.22
C GLY A 47 1.09 7.56 24.82
N ILE A 48 2.37 7.81 24.56
CA ILE A 48 2.89 8.31 23.28
C ILE A 48 3.98 7.37 22.78
N ILE A 49 3.99 7.12 21.48
CA ILE A 49 5.10 6.45 20.78
C ILE A 49 5.71 7.42 19.78
N ILE A 50 7.03 7.62 19.82
CA ILE A 50 7.78 8.46 18.89
C ILE A 50 8.44 7.54 17.86
N SER A 51 8.13 7.70 16.57
CA SER A 51 8.67 6.84 15.52
C SER A 51 10.16 7.08 15.27
N GLY A 52 10.78 6.18 14.50
CA GLY A 52 12.08 6.45 13.89
C GLY A 52 12.01 7.54 12.80
N SER A 53 13.17 8.03 12.38
CA SER A 53 13.37 9.03 11.31
C SER A 53 14.60 8.66 10.48
N PRO A 54 14.67 9.02 9.18
CA PRO A 54 15.93 9.04 8.46
C PRO A 54 16.90 10.14 8.94
N ALA A 55 16.42 11.12 9.72
CA ALA A 55 17.21 12.23 10.24
C ALA A 55 18.29 11.78 11.24
N LEU A 56 19.37 12.54 11.29
CA LEU A 56 20.48 12.30 12.21
C LEU A 56 20.31 13.15 13.48
N SER A 57 19.85 12.52 14.56
CA SER A 57 19.67 13.15 15.87
C SER A 57 20.96 13.79 16.41
N SER A 58 22.12 13.18 16.17
CA SER A 58 23.44 13.68 16.60
C SER A 58 23.79 15.03 15.99
N PHE A 59 23.28 15.34 14.79
CA PHE A 59 23.47 16.62 14.11
C PHE A 59 22.35 17.63 14.42
N GLY A 60 21.39 17.27 15.28
CA GLY A 60 20.26 18.13 15.62
C GLY A 60 19.22 18.25 14.51
N GLU A 61 19.24 17.35 13.52
CA GLU A 61 18.20 17.31 12.50
C GLU A 61 16.84 16.98 13.12
N GLU A 62 15.78 17.62 12.61
CA GLU A 62 14.41 17.49 13.11
C GLU A 62 14.23 17.76 14.62
N SER A 63 15.16 18.49 15.24
CA SER A 63 15.15 18.75 16.70
C SER A 63 14.21 19.87 17.16
N ASP A 64 13.56 20.58 16.22
CA ASP A 64 12.66 21.72 16.45
C ASP A 64 11.19 21.32 16.66
N TYR A 65 10.91 20.07 17.03
CA TYR A 65 9.56 19.60 17.36
C TYR A 65 9.13 20.03 18.77
N ASN A 66 7.84 19.85 19.07
CA ASN A 66 7.29 20.21 20.36
C ASN A 66 7.78 19.28 21.48
N LYS A 67 8.84 19.70 22.18
CA LYS A 67 9.42 18.97 23.32
C LYS A 67 8.59 19.06 24.61
N ASP A 68 7.52 19.84 24.63
CA ASP A 68 6.64 19.93 25.80
C ASP A 68 5.93 18.60 26.07
N ILE A 69 5.86 17.69 25.08
CA ILE A 69 5.33 16.33 25.26
C ILE A 69 6.03 15.56 26.40
N TYR A 70 7.33 15.79 26.63
CA TYR A 70 8.09 15.12 27.69
C TYR A 70 7.72 15.59 29.10
N ARG A 71 6.96 16.70 29.21
CA ARG A 71 6.44 17.20 30.49
C ARG A 71 5.10 16.58 30.87
N LEU A 72 4.49 15.79 29.99
CA LEU A 72 3.24 15.10 30.26
C LEU A 72 3.46 13.97 31.27
N ASP A 73 2.51 13.79 32.18
CA ASP A 73 2.55 12.70 33.17
C ASP A 73 2.05 11.35 32.61
N ILE A 74 2.40 11.05 31.35
CA ILE A 74 2.02 9.82 30.64
C ILE A 74 3.27 9.13 30.07
N PRO A 75 3.24 7.79 29.90
CA PRO A 75 4.37 7.08 29.34
C PRO A 75 4.70 7.45 27.89
N ILE A 76 6.00 7.49 27.59
CA ILE A 76 6.54 7.76 26.25
C ILE A 76 7.53 6.66 25.87
N LEU A 77 7.36 6.10 24.66
CA LEU A 77 8.25 5.11 24.08
C LEU A 77 8.82 5.60 22.75
N GLY A 78 10.14 5.62 22.59
CA GLY A 78 10.79 6.03 21.35
C GLY A 78 11.42 4.88 20.58
N PHE A 79 11.33 4.87 19.25
CA PHE A 79 12.01 3.92 18.38
C PHE A 79 13.09 4.61 17.55
N CYS A 80 14.30 4.03 17.49
CA CYS A 80 15.45 4.56 16.76
C CYS A 80 15.69 6.06 17.06
N PHE A 81 15.32 6.96 16.14
CA PHE A 81 15.37 8.42 16.36
C PHE A 81 14.63 8.85 17.63
N GLY A 82 13.40 8.35 17.87
CA GLY A 82 12.66 8.67 19.09
C GLY A 82 13.38 8.22 20.37
N HIS A 83 14.07 7.07 20.32
CA HIS A 83 14.90 6.58 21.43
C HIS A 83 16.09 7.53 21.70
N GLN A 84 16.75 8.00 20.65
CA GLN A 84 17.87 8.95 20.73
C GLN A 84 17.43 10.30 21.28
N GLU A 85 16.28 10.81 20.84
CA GLU A 85 15.73 12.08 21.31
C GLU A 85 15.28 12.02 22.78
N ILE A 86 14.69 10.91 23.23
CA ILE A 86 14.40 10.67 24.65
C ILE A 86 15.71 10.71 25.46
N ALA A 87 16.74 9.99 25.02
CA ALA A 87 18.03 9.98 25.71
C ALA A 87 18.62 11.39 25.83
N LYS A 88 18.66 12.15 24.73
CA LYS A 88 19.17 13.54 24.70
C LYS A 88 18.37 14.48 25.59
N TYR A 89 17.05 14.40 25.57
CA TYR A 89 16.19 15.28 26.36
C TYR A 89 16.50 15.19 27.85
N TYR A 90 16.78 13.98 28.33
CA TYR A 90 17.10 13.72 29.74
C TYR A 90 18.60 13.79 30.07
N GLY A 91 19.43 14.37 29.20
CA GLY A 91 20.85 14.63 29.47
C GLY A 91 21.81 13.52 29.05
N GLY A 92 21.34 12.54 28.28
CA GLY A 92 22.20 11.56 27.60
C GLY A 92 22.94 12.13 26.39
N LYS A 93 23.83 11.33 25.81
CA LYS A 93 24.66 11.69 24.66
C LYS A 93 24.44 10.72 23.50
N VAL A 94 24.25 11.29 22.31
CA VAL A 94 24.13 10.55 21.05
C VAL A 94 25.30 10.96 20.15
N ILE A 95 25.92 9.97 19.52
CA ILE A 95 26.99 10.18 18.54
C ILE A 95 26.65 9.52 17.22
N ASN A 96 27.25 10.01 16.14
CA ASN A 96 27.26 9.30 14.87
C ASN A 96 28.33 8.21 14.93
N GLY A 97 27.91 6.98 15.22
CA GLY A 97 28.81 5.85 15.51
C GLY A 97 29.12 4.95 14.30
N GLY A 98 28.43 5.17 13.18
CA GLY A 98 28.53 4.32 11.99
C GLY A 98 27.25 3.54 11.72
N ARG A 99 27.28 2.78 10.61
CA ARG A 99 26.09 2.29 9.93
C ARG A 99 25.76 0.83 10.35
N GLU A 100 24.71 0.60 11.12
CA GLU A 100 24.21 -0.75 11.48
C GLU A 100 22.80 -1.01 10.89
N TRP A 101 22.68 -2.06 10.07
CA TRP A 101 21.45 -2.41 9.36
C TRP A 101 21.24 -3.91 9.34
N GLY A 102 20.01 -4.31 9.62
CA GLY A 102 19.56 -5.69 9.43
C GLY A 102 19.25 -6.40 10.74
N GLU A 103 19.03 -7.70 10.61
CA GLU A 103 18.71 -8.58 11.72
C GLU A 103 19.91 -8.69 12.68
N THR A 104 19.65 -8.44 13.96
CA THR A 104 20.63 -8.44 15.04
C THR A 104 20.04 -9.13 16.27
N LYS A 105 20.89 -9.66 17.16
CA LYS A 105 20.44 -10.21 18.43
C LYS A 105 20.38 -9.13 19.50
N PHE A 106 19.31 -9.12 20.28
CA PHE A 106 19.08 -8.21 21.40
C PHE A 106 19.00 -9.01 22.70
N ARG A 107 19.89 -8.74 23.66
CA ARG A 107 19.88 -9.35 25.00
C ARG A 107 19.23 -8.41 26.00
N ILE A 108 18.23 -8.93 26.69
CA ILE A 108 17.48 -8.23 27.74
C ILE A 108 18.26 -8.34 29.06
N LEU A 109 18.66 -7.20 29.62
CA LEU A 109 19.40 -7.16 30.89
C LEU A 109 18.47 -7.17 32.11
N LYS A 110 17.28 -6.59 31.99
CA LYS A 110 16.27 -6.48 33.07
C LYS A 110 15.03 -7.30 32.72
N ARG A 111 15.11 -8.62 32.96
CA ARG A 111 14.08 -9.59 32.50
C ARG A 111 12.72 -9.46 33.19
N ASP A 112 12.70 -8.88 34.38
CA ASP A 112 11.52 -8.61 35.19
C ASP A 112 10.82 -7.31 34.82
N HIS A 113 11.42 -6.48 33.96
CA HIS A 113 10.83 -5.21 33.55
C HIS A 113 9.56 -5.45 32.71
N PRO A 114 8.43 -4.75 32.99
CA PRO A 114 7.13 -5.03 32.34
C PRO A 114 7.13 -4.92 30.81
N LEU A 115 8.04 -4.13 30.22
CA LEU A 115 8.25 -4.04 28.77
C LEU A 115 8.63 -5.37 28.10
N PHE A 116 9.24 -6.30 28.84
CA PHE A 116 9.78 -7.54 28.29
C PHE A 116 9.03 -8.80 28.76
N GLU A 117 7.85 -8.63 29.36
CA GLU A 117 7.04 -9.76 29.82
C GLU A 117 6.70 -10.72 28.67
N GLY A 118 7.05 -12.00 28.86
CA GLY A 118 6.83 -13.07 27.88
C GLY A 118 7.87 -13.15 26.76
N LEU A 119 8.98 -12.42 26.87
CA LEU A 119 10.11 -12.51 25.94
C LEU A 119 11.21 -13.44 26.46
N SER A 120 11.99 -13.98 25.53
CA SER A 120 13.21 -14.73 25.82
C SER A 120 14.33 -13.79 26.25
N GLU A 121 15.42 -14.36 26.81
CA GLU A 121 16.60 -13.57 27.19
C GLU A 121 17.25 -12.88 25.99
N VAL A 122 17.23 -13.55 24.83
CA VAL A 122 17.76 -13.04 23.57
C VAL A 122 16.66 -13.09 22.50
N GLU A 123 16.47 -11.96 21.82
CA GLU A 123 15.47 -11.76 20.77
C GLU A 123 16.13 -11.42 19.43
N SER A 124 15.47 -11.74 18.31
CA SER A 124 15.84 -11.19 16.99
C SER A 124 15.14 -9.86 16.77
N VAL A 125 15.92 -8.82 16.50
CA VAL A 125 15.43 -7.46 16.26
C VAL A 125 16.05 -6.88 14.99
N PHE A 126 15.37 -5.90 14.39
CA PHE A 126 15.84 -5.20 13.21
C PHE A 126 16.45 -3.84 13.55
N MET A 127 17.76 -3.72 13.37
CA MET A 127 18.51 -2.46 13.53
C MET A 127 18.55 -1.67 12.22
N SER A 128 18.46 -0.34 12.34
CA SER A 128 18.46 0.59 11.21
C SER A 128 18.84 1.99 11.69
N HIS A 129 20.13 2.22 11.96
CA HIS A 129 20.60 3.51 12.46
C HIS A 129 22.02 3.87 12.00
N ASN A 130 22.30 5.17 12.05
CA ASN A 130 23.66 5.74 11.94
C ASN A 130 24.14 6.35 13.27
N ASP A 131 23.18 6.77 14.09
CA ASP A 131 23.40 7.38 15.39
C ASP A 131 23.19 6.34 16.50
N SER A 132 23.86 6.54 17.62
CA SER A 132 23.75 5.65 18.78
C SER A 132 23.87 6.44 20.07
N VAL A 133 23.04 6.06 21.05
CA VAL A 133 23.17 6.53 22.43
C VAL A 133 24.44 5.91 23.02
N VAL A 134 25.29 6.74 23.62
CA VAL A 134 26.53 6.31 24.30
C VAL A 134 26.57 6.67 25.78
N GLU A 135 25.63 7.51 26.21
CA GLU A 135 25.46 7.93 27.59
C GLU A 135 23.97 8.19 27.83
N ILE A 136 23.47 7.80 29.00
CA ILE A 136 22.09 8.02 29.44
C ILE A 136 22.08 8.98 30.62
N GLY A 137 21.02 9.78 30.72
CA GLY A 137 20.85 10.74 31.80
C GLY A 137 20.54 10.14 33.17
N GLU A 138 20.65 10.95 34.22
CA GLU A 138 20.36 10.53 35.60
C GLU A 138 18.91 10.04 35.73
N GLY A 139 18.74 8.83 36.28
CA GLY A 139 17.43 8.20 36.49
C GLY A 139 16.96 7.30 35.33
N PHE A 140 17.75 7.17 34.26
CA PHE A 140 17.59 6.12 33.26
C PHE A 140 18.47 4.92 33.57
N GLU A 141 17.99 3.74 33.19
CA GLU A 141 18.74 2.49 33.21
C GLU A 141 18.88 1.91 31.80
N GLU A 142 19.97 1.19 31.57
CA GLU A 142 20.14 0.36 30.37
C GLU A 142 19.37 -0.95 30.54
N LEU A 143 18.38 -1.14 29.68
CA LEU A 143 17.47 -2.28 29.72
C LEU A 143 17.93 -3.45 28.85
N GLY A 144 18.76 -3.18 27.83
CA GLY A 144 19.22 -4.20 26.90
C GLY A 144 20.34 -3.73 25.98
N VAL A 145 21.05 -4.71 25.41
CA VAL A 145 22.19 -4.53 24.51
C VAL A 145 21.99 -5.34 23.22
N SER A 146 22.63 -4.95 22.13
CA SER A 146 22.61 -5.72 20.88
C SER A 146 23.99 -6.21 20.47
N PHE A 147 24.02 -7.25 19.64
CA PHE A 147 25.22 -7.89 19.11
C PHE A 147 24.88 -8.71 17.86
N LEU A 148 25.81 -8.81 16.90
CA LEU A 148 25.59 -9.57 15.65
C LEU A 148 25.62 -11.08 15.89
N SER A 149 26.56 -11.55 16.70
CA SER A 149 26.72 -12.96 17.06
C SER A 149 27.36 -13.11 18.44
N GLU A 150 27.19 -14.25 19.10
CA GLU A 150 27.82 -14.46 20.40
C GLU A 150 29.33 -14.25 20.32
N GLY A 151 29.85 -13.36 21.18
CA GLY A 151 31.26 -12.96 21.19
C GLY A 151 31.61 -11.77 20.27
N SER A 152 30.67 -11.21 19.50
CA SER A 152 30.89 -9.96 18.76
C SER A 152 30.91 -8.74 19.69
N GLU A 153 31.33 -7.60 19.14
CA GLU A 153 31.22 -6.31 19.84
C GLU A 153 29.78 -6.06 20.28
N ILE A 154 29.64 -5.55 21.51
CA ILE A 154 28.34 -5.27 22.12
C ILE A 154 28.00 -3.81 21.87
N HIS A 155 26.86 -3.58 21.25
CA HIS A 155 26.27 -2.26 21.15
C HIS A 155 25.43 -1.98 22.41
N ARG A 156 25.85 -0.98 23.17
CA ARG A 156 25.24 -0.57 24.44
C ARG A 156 24.03 0.32 24.21
N TYR A 157 23.13 0.35 25.19
CA TYR A 157 21.94 1.19 25.21
C TYR A 157 20.93 0.89 24.09
N ALA A 158 20.93 -0.34 23.57
CA ALA A 158 19.95 -0.79 22.58
C ALA A 158 18.51 -0.70 23.11
N ALA A 159 18.33 -0.76 24.43
CA ALA A 159 17.10 -0.35 25.10
C ALA A 159 17.39 0.42 26.39
N ILE A 160 16.61 1.46 26.67
CA ILE A 160 16.71 2.30 27.87
C ILE A 160 15.34 2.53 28.49
N GLY A 161 15.29 2.81 29.79
CA GLY A 161 14.03 3.10 30.49
C GLY A 161 14.20 3.87 31.78
N SER A 162 13.14 4.58 32.15
CA SER A 162 13.01 5.27 33.43
C SER A 162 11.55 5.27 33.88
N ASP A 163 11.24 4.55 34.96
CA ASP A 163 9.91 4.59 35.58
C ASP A 163 9.62 5.97 36.19
N LYS A 164 10.66 6.67 36.66
CA LYS A 164 10.56 8.02 37.24
C LYS A 164 10.03 9.03 36.23
N TYR A 165 10.55 9.01 35.00
CA TYR A 165 10.14 9.91 33.92
C TYR A 165 9.12 9.28 32.97
N LYS A 166 8.74 8.02 33.22
CA LYS A 166 7.90 7.18 32.34
C LYS A 166 8.40 7.19 30.88
N GLY A 167 9.71 7.29 30.69
CA GLY A 167 10.36 7.40 29.38
C GLY A 167 11.13 6.13 29.04
N TYR A 168 10.89 5.57 27.86
CA TYR A 168 11.49 4.32 27.41
C TYR A 168 11.92 4.44 25.95
N GLY A 169 12.88 3.63 25.52
CA GLY A 169 13.25 3.63 24.11
C GLY A 169 13.96 2.37 23.65
N PHE A 170 13.78 2.03 22.38
CA PHE A 170 14.48 0.98 21.66
C PHE A 170 15.25 1.57 20.49
N GLN A 171 16.52 1.19 20.34
CA GLN A 171 17.34 1.61 19.20
C GLN A 171 16.94 0.90 17.90
N PHE A 172 16.24 -0.24 18.01
CA PHE A 172 15.69 -1.03 16.90
C PHE A 172 14.21 -0.71 16.62
N HIS A 173 13.67 -1.32 15.56
CA HIS A 173 12.30 -1.13 15.10
C HIS A 173 11.40 -2.32 15.49
N PRO A 174 10.66 -2.31 16.62
CA PRO A 174 9.69 -3.36 16.94
C PRO A 174 8.47 -3.35 16.01
N GLU A 175 8.27 -2.27 15.26
CA GLU A 175 7.13 -2.10 14.36
C GLU A 175 7.26 -2.82 13.02
N VAL A 176 8.46 -3.28 12.64
CA VAL A 176 8.66 -4.09 11.43
C VAL A 176 8.48 -5.58 11.74
N ASP A 177 8.21 -6.39 10.71
CA ASP A 177 8.01 -7.83 10.86
C ASP A 177 9.33 -8.58 11.10
N ASP A 178 10.46 -8.01 10.68
CA ASP A 178 11.79 -8.57 10.90
C ASP A 178 12.18 -8.61 12.39
N THR A 179 11.51 -7.81 13.24
CA THR A 179 11.60 -7.95 14.70
C THR A 179 10.53 -8.93 15.18
N VAL A 180 10.92 -10.20 15.31
CA VAL A 180 10.03 -11.36 15.50
C VAL A 180 8.99 -11.15 16.61
N ASN A 181 9.41 -10.65 17.78
CA ASN A 181 8.53 -10.41 18.92
C ASN A 181 8.23 -8.91 19.18
N GLY A 182 8.38 -8.07 18.15
CA GLY A 182 8.15 -6.63 18.25
C GLY A 182 6.71 -6.25 18.59
N GLU A 183 5.72 -7.02 18.10
CA GLU A 183 4.32 -6.82 18.49
C GLU A 183 4.10 -7.02 19.99
N ARG A 184 4.78 -8.00 20.60
CA ARG A 184 4.72 -8.24 22.05
C ARG A 184 5.34 -7.09 22.84
N MET A 185 6.47 -6.53 22.38
CA MET A 185 7.09 -5.36 23.01
C MET A 185 6.16 -4.14 22.99
N ILE A 186 5.50 -3.87 21.86
CA ILE A 186 4.50 -2.80 21.75
C ILE A 186 3.30 -3.11 22.65
N ALA A 187 2.82 -4.35 22.69
CA ALA A 187 1.72 -4.75 23.56
C ALA A 187 2.02 -4.55 25.04
N ASN A 188 3.22 -4.89 25.48
CA ASN A 188 3.68 -4.68 26.85
C ASN A 188 3.70 -3.18 27.21
N PHE A 189 4.15 -2.32 26.30
CA PHE A 189 4.04 -0.87 26.52
C PHE A 189 2.57 -0.40 26.61
N VAL A 190 1.72 -0.84 25.70
CA VAL A 190 0.31 -0.40 25.64
C VAL A 190 -0.49 -0.89 26.86
N PHE A 191 -0.31 -2.13 27.27
CA PHE A 191 -1.09 -2.73 28.36
C PHE A 191 -0.42 -2.57 29.72
N ASN A 192 0.86 -2.93 29.85
CA ASN A 192 1.51 -3.00 31.17
C ASN A 192 2.04 -1.64 31.63
N ILE A 193 2.49 -0.79 30.70
CA ILE A 193 3.03 0.53 31.02
C ILE A 193 1.93 1.60 30.96
N CYS A 194 1.17 1.68 29.86
CA CYS A 194 0.11 2.69 29.68
C CYS A 194 -1.21 2.32 30.37
N GLY A 195 -1.43 1.05 30.71
CA GLY A 195 -2.68 0.60 31.34
C GLY A 195 -3.90 0.71 30.43
N CYS A 196 -3.73 0.68 29.10
CA CYS A 196 -4.86 0.75 28.17
C CYS A 196 -5.75 -0.48 28.27
N ARG A 197 -7.05 -0.31 28.02
CA ARG A 197 -8.00 -1.42 27.88
C ARG A 197 -8.30 -1.67 26.40
N PRO A 198 -8.46 -2.94 25.97
CA PRO A 198 -8.80 -3.32 24.61
C PRO A 198 -10.26 -2.96 24.29
N SER A 199 -10.54 -1.65 24.15
CA SER A 199 -11.87 -1.08 24.01
C SER A 199 -12.23 -0.70 22.57
N TRP A 200 -11.24 -0.58 21.68
CA TRP A 200 -11.45 -0.31 20.27
C TRP A 200 -11.82 -1.59 19.54
N THR A 201 -13.12 -1.87 19.44
CA THR A 201 -13.67 -3.03 18.74
C THR A 201 -14.61 -2.57 17.63
N MET A 202 -14.78 -3.39 16.59
CA MET A 202 -15.69 -3.04 15.49
C MET A 202 -17.16 -2.93 15.94
N ASP A 203 -17.58 -3.65 16.98
CA ASP A 203 -18.94 -3.55 17.52
C ASP A 203 -19.18 -2.16 18.15
N GLU A 204 -18.22 -1.68 18.93
CA GLU A 204 -18.31 -0.35 19.56
C GLU A 204 -18.12 0.76 18.52
N TYR A 205 -17.27 0.55 17.52
CA TYR A 205 -17.13 1.45 16.36
C TYR A 205 -18.43 1.61 15.60
N ILE A 206 -19.11 0.50 15.26
CA ILE A 206 -20.43 0.51 14.61
C ILE A 206 -21.39 1.36 15.44
N ARG A 207 -21.49 1.09 16.75
CA ARG A 207 -22.42 1.79 17.65
C ARG A 207 -22.20 3.30 17.62
N LEU A 208 -20.97 3.76 17.84
CA LEU A 208 -20.64 5.18 17.93
C LEU A 208 -20.71 5.89 16.57
N GLN A 209 -20.19 5.27 15.50
CA GLN A 209 -20.19 5.89 14.18
C GLN A 209 -21.60 5.96 13.60
N PHE A 210 -22.46 4.97 13.86
CA PHE A 210 -23.84 5.02 13.38
C PHE A 210 -24.59 6.18 14.04
N GLU A 211 -24.39 6.42 15.34
CA GLU A 211 -24.96 7.58 16.05
C GLU A 211 -24.41 8.91 15.49
N LYS A 212 -23.10 8.99 15.25
CA LYS A 212 -22.45 10.18 14.65
C LYS A 212 -23.03 10.48 13.27
N ILE A 213 -23.11 9.48 12.40
CA ILE A 213 -23.64 9.64 11.03
C ILE A 213 -25.12 10.01 11.06
N ARG A 214 -25.95 9.41 11.93
CA ARG A 214 -27.35 9.81 12.11
C ARG A 214 -27.48 11.29 12.47
N THR A 215 -26.61 11.77 13.36
CA THR A 215 -26.60 13.17 13.80
C THR A 215 -26.13 14.13 12.71
N THR A 216 -25.15 13.72 11.90
CA THR A 216 -24.63 14.50 10.78
C THR A 216 -25.63 14.57 9.62
N VAL A 217 -26.19 13.43 9.21
CA VAL A 217 -27.09 13.34 8.05
C VAL A 217 -28.49 13.85 8.37
N LYS A 218 -28.99 13.61 9.59
CA LYS A 218 -30.37 13.94 10.01
C LYS A 218 -31.38 13.41 8.99
N ASP A 219 -32.22 14.30 8.45
CA ASP A 219 -33.23 14.00 7.42
C ASP A 219 -32.69 14.14 5.99
N GLY A 220 -31.41 14.49 5.84
CA GLY A 220 -30.75 14.57 4.55
C GLY A 220 -30.61 13.21 3.87
N SER A 221 -30.23 13.27 2.59
CA SER A 221 -29.98 12.09 1.77
C SER A 221 -28.51 12.02 1.38
N VAL A 222 -28.00 10.80 1.18
CA VAL A 222 -26.60 10.55 0.86
C VAL A 222 -26.49 9.93 -0.53
N PHE A 223 -25.54 10.44 -1.29
CA PHE A 223 -25.13 9.90 -2.57
C PHE A 223 -23.75 9.25 -2.45
N LEU A 224 -23.54 8.07 -3.03
CA LEU A 224 -22.26 7.35 -2.98
C LEU A 224 -21.90 6.80 -4.37
N LEU A 225 -20.68 7.09 -4.82
CA LEU A 225 -20.08 6.39 -5.95
C LEU A 225 -19.63 4.99 -5.53
N VAL A 226 -20.12 3.97 -6.22
CA VAL A 226 -19.76 2.58 -5.94
C VAL A 226 -18.96 1.99 -7.09
N SER A 227 -17.79 1.44 -6.79
CA SER A 227 -16.91 0.77 -7.75
C SER A 227 -16.92 -0.75 -7.61
N GLY A 228 -17.53 -1.27 -6.54
CA GLY A 228 -17.45 -2.69 -6.16
C GLY A 228 -16.19 -3.04 -5.35
N GLY A 229 -15.37 -2.05 -5.00
CA GLY A 229 -14.28 -2.21 -4.04
C GLY A 229 -14.80 -2.28 -2.60
N VAL A 230 -14.06 -2.99 -1.74
CA VAL A 230 -14.39 -3.24 -0.32
C VAL A 230 -14.89 -1.98 0.39
N ASP A 231 -14.15 -0.87 0.28
CA ASP A 231 -14.44 0.35 1.05
C ASP A 231 -15.78 0.96 0.64
N SER A 232 -16.05 1.03 -0.67
CA SER A 232 -17.32 1.53 -1.21
C SER A 232 -18.49 0.61 -0.83
N THR A 233 -18.28 -0.71 -0.82
CA THR A 233 -19.31 -1.69 -0.45
C THR A 233 -19.64 -1.62 1.04
N VAL A 234 -18.63 -1.59 1.91
CA VAL A 234 -18.83 -1.44 3.37
C VAL A 234 -19.52 -0.11 3.68
N THR A 235 -19.09 0.98 3.05
CA THR A 235 -19.72 2.30 3.18
C THR A 235 -21.19 2.27 2.78
N ALA A 236 -21.53 1.64 1.64
CA ALA A 236 -22.91 1.51 1.18
C ALA A 236 -23.78 0.74 2.18
N VAL A 237 -23.27 -0.36 2.76
CA VAL A 237 -24.00 -1.16 3.76
C VAL A 237 -24.24 -0.38 5.05
N ILE A 238 -23.23 0.33 5.55
CA ILE A 238 -23.36 1.20 6.72
C ILE A 238 -24.45 2.26 6.47
N LEU A 239 -24.35 3.00 5.36
CA LEU A 239 -25.30 4.05 5.03
C LEU A 239 -26.72 3.52 4.84
N LYS A 240 -26.89 2.34 4.23
CA LYS A 240 -28.20 1.70 4.09
C LYS A 240 -28.81 1.35 5.44
N ASN A 241 -28.03 0.76 6.35
CA ASN A 241 -28.50 0.40 7.70
C ASN A 241 -28.90 1.62 8.52
N ILE A 242 -28.32 2.79 8.22
CA ILE A 242 -28.60 4.04 8.92
C ILE A 242 -29.78 4.81 8.30
N LEU A 243 -29.79 4.95 6.97
CA LEU A 243 -30.68 5.88 6.26
C LEU A 243 -31.95 5.22 5.69
N GLY A 244 -31.88 3.91 5.44
CA GLY A 244 -32.86 3.19 4.63
C GLY A 244 -32.66 3.40 3.12
N ALA A 245 -33.36 2.61 2.30
CA ALA A 245 -33.17 2.62 0.84
C ALA A 245 -33.62 3.93 0.16
N GLY A 246 -34.61 4.62 0.72
CA GLY A 246 -35.20 5.82 0.10
C GLY A 246 -34.33 7.07 0.12
N ARG A 247 -33.32 7.13 1.01
CA ARG A 247 -32.43 8.30 1.20
C ARG A 247 -30.98 8.03 0.82
N LEU A 248 -30.72 6.85 0.24
CA LEU A 248 -29.41 6.47 -0.27
C LEU A 248 -29.50 6.30 -1.78
N ARG A 249 -28.61 6.99 -2.50
CA ARG A 249 -28.43 6.84 -3.95
C ARG A 249 -27.03 6.35 -4.23
N LEU A 250 -26.91 5.23 -4.92
CA LEU A 250 -25.65 4.66 -5.36
C LEU A 250 -25.50 4.90 -6.87
N LEU A 251 -24.31 5.27 -7.34
CA LEU A 251 -24.02 5.36 -8.77
C LEU A 251 -22.78 4.53 -9.10
N HIS A 252 -22.97 3.59 -10.02
CA HIS A 252 -21.91 2.82 -10.64
C HIS A 252 -21.76 3.27 -12.10
N ILE A 253 -20.58 3.74 -12.47
CA ILE A 253 -20.24 4.13 -13.84
C ILE A 253 -19.28 3.07 -14.40
N ASP A 254 -19.70 2.37 -15.45
CA ASP A 254 -18.80 1.54 -16.25
C ASP A 254 -18.04 2.42 -17.24
N ASN A 255 -16.73 2.47 -17.10
CA ASN A 255 -15.83 3.22 -17.98
C ASN A 255 -15.34 2.39 -19.17
N GLY A 256 -15.79 1.16 -19.33
CA GLY A 256 -15.35 0.27 -20.40
C GLY A 256 -13.93 -0.27 -20.24
N LEU A 257 -13.28 -0.03 -19.09
CA LEU A 257 -11.94 -0.49 -18.73
C LEU A 257 -11.97 -1.47 -17.55
N MET A 258 -13.13 -2.05 -17.25
CA MET A 258 -13.32 -2.99 -16.16
C MET A 258 -12.90 -4.42 -16.56
N ARG A 259 -12.69 -5.29 -15.56
CA ARG A 259 -12.43 -6.73 -15.77
C ARG A 259 -13.62 -7.42 -16.45
N LYS A 260 -13.46 -8.69 -16.83
CA LYS A 260 -14.53 -9.45 -17.49
C LYS A 260 -15.78 -9.56 -16.63
N ASN A 261 -16.90 -9.07 -17.18
CA ASN A 261 -18.23 -9.05 -16.54
C ASN A 261 -18.23 -8.38 -15.16
N GLU A 262 -17.28 -7.48 -14.93
CA GLU A 262 -17.03 -6.86 -13.64
C GLU A 262 -18.21 -6.02 -13.17
N SER A 263 -18.63 -5.05 -13.98
CA SER A 263 -19.75 -4.16 -13.68
C SER A 263 -21.06 -4.92 -13.52
N ILE A 264 -21.26 -6.00 -14.30
CA ILE A 264 -22.41 -6.90 -14.18
C ILE A 264 -22.41 -7.54 -12.78
N LYS A 265 -21.29 -8.16 -12.38
CA LYS A 265 -21.13 -8.77 -11.05
C LYS A 265 -21.35 -7.75 -9.93
N VAL A 266 -20.84 -6.52 -10.07
CA VAL A 266 -21.04 -5.44 -9.10
C VAL A 266 -22.52 -5.05 -9.00
N VAL A 267 -23.22 -4.89 -10.12
CA VAL A 267 -24.65 -4.55 -10.14
C VAL A 267 -25.49 -5.67 -9.54
N GLU A 268 -25.26 -6.92 -9.91
CA GLU A 268 -25.94 -8.10 -9.35
C GLU A 268 -25.70 -8.23 -7.85
N MET A 269 -24.46 -8.03 -7.41
CA MET A 269 -24.09 -8.01 -6.00
C MET A 269 -24.90 -6.98 -5.21
N PHE A 270 -24.89 -5.71 -5.63
CA PHE A 270 -25.66 -4.67 -4.93
C PHE A 270 -27.17 -4.94 -4.97
N LYS A 271 -27.70 -5.48 -6.06
CA LYS A 271 -29.11 -5.91 -6.13
C LYS A 271 -29.42 -7.00 -5.11
N ASN A 272 -28.58 -8.04 -5.01
CA ASN A 272 -28.74 -9.14 -4.05
C ASN A 272 -28.61 -8.68 -2.60
N MET A 273 -27.81 -7.65 -2.34
CA MET A 273 -27.71 -6.99 -1.04
C MET A 273 -28.89 -6.03 -0.76
N GLY A 274 -29.89 -5.98 -1.64
CA GLY A 274 -31.11 -5.20 -1.51
C GLY A 274 -30.94 -3.71 -1.80
N PHE A 275 -30.02 -3.33 -2.70
CA PHE A 275 -29.85 -1.95 -3.17
C PHE A 275 -30.51 -1.69 -4.53
N ALA A 276 -31.38 -2.60 -5.01
CA ALA A 276 -31.95 -2.52 -6.35
C ALA A 276 -32.64 -1.17 -6.65
N GLU A 277 -33.32 -0.56 -5.67
CA GLU A 277 -34.01 0.73 -5.82
C GLU A 277 -33.09 1.96 -5.69
N SER A 278 -31.97 1.80 -4.97
CA SER A 278 -31.00 2.86 -4.70
C SER A 278 -29.89 2.91 -5.76
N LEU A 279 -29.66 1.82 -6.49
CA LEU A 279 -28.54 1.66 -7.41
C LEU A 279 -28.87 2.18 -8.81
N HIS A 280 -28.07 3.15 -9.25
CA HIS A 280 -28.06 3.66 -10.61
C HIS A 280 -26.82 3.14 -11.34
N PHE A 281 -27.03 2.50 -12.49
CA PHE A 281 -25.97 2.02 -13.35
C PHE A 281 -25.90 2.86 -14.63
N VAL A 282 -24.69 3.23 -15.02
CA VAL A 282 -24.42 4.01 -16.23
C VAL A 282 -23.30 3.33 -16.99
N ASP A 283 -23.59 2.87 -18.21
CA ASP A 283 -22.58 2.41 -19.14
C ASP A 283 -22.07 3.59 -19.98
N ALA A 284 -20.83 4.00 -19.74
CA ALA A 284 -20.14 5.05 -20.48
C ALA A 284 -19.00 4.49 -21.34
N SER A 285 -18.93 3.16 -21.56
CA SER A 285 -17.81 2.49 -22.20
C SER A 285 -17.42 3.11 -23.55
N GLU A 286 -18.38 3.38 -24.42
CA GLU A 286 -18.12 3.98 -25.74
C GLU A 286 -17.55 5.41 -25.64
N GLU A 287 -18.02 6.20 -24.68
CA GLU A 287 -17.53 7.56 -24.45
C GLU A 287 -16.06 7.55 -24.04
N PHE A 288 -15.66 6.66 -23.12
CA PHE A 288 -14.27 6.50 -22.72
C PHE A 288 -13.38 5.95 -23.84
N LEU A 289 -13.83 4.90 -24.53
CA LEU A 289 -13.04 4.26 -25.59
C LEU A 289 -12.82 5.21 -26.78
N SER A 290 -13.82 6.02 -27.14
CA SER A 290 -13.68 7.00 -28.23
C SER A 290 -12.62 8.06 -27.93
N ARG A 291 -12.54 8.54 -26.67
CA ARG A 291 -11.55 9.53 -26.23
C ARG A 291 -10.15 8.95 -26.05
N LEU A 292 -10.02 7.65 -25.82
CA LEU A 292 -8.73 6.95 -25.70
C LEU A 292 -8.15 6.50 -27.04
N LYS A 293 -8.82 6.82 -28.15
CA LYS A 293 -8.36 6.47 -29.50
C LYS A 293 -6.99 7.08 -29.78
N GLU A 294 -6.05 6.22 -30.17
CA GLU A 294 -4.68 6.60 -30.53
C GLU A 294 -3.85 7.28 -29.41
N VAL A 295 -4.31 7.18 -28.15
CA VAL A 295 -3.57 7.66 -26.98
C VAL A 295 -2.54 6.61 -26.57
N TYR A 296 -1.26 7.00 -26.54
CA TYR A 296 -0.17 6.10 -26.13
C TYR A 296 0.45 6.47 -24.78
N ASP A 297 0.47 7.77 -24.45
CA ASP A 297 1.15 8.26 -23.25
C ASP A 297 0.33 7.90 -21.99
N PRO A 298 0.93 7.27 -20.97
CA PRO A 298 0.21 6.81 -19.79
C PRO A 298 -0.34 7.95 -18.91
N GLU A 299 0.33 9.09 -18.82
CA GLU A 299 -0.17 10.23 -18.06
C GLU A 299 -1.37 10.86 -18.79
N GLU A 300 -1.28 10.98 -20.11
CA GLU A 300 -2.39 11.44 -20.93
C GLU A 300 -3.59 10.48 -20.87
N LYS A 301 -3.37 9.16 -20.89
CA LYS A 301 -4.43 8.16 -20.65
C LYS A 301 -5.12 8.42 -19.32
N ARG A 302 -4.35 8.59 -18.24
CA ARG A 302 -4.87 8.86 -16.89
C ARG A 302 -5.67 10.15 -16.84
N ARG A 303 -5.18 11.21 -17.48
CA ARG A 303 -5.86 12.51 -17.56
C ARG A 303 -7.21 12.37 -18.29
N ILE A 304 -7.21 11.79 -19.49
CA ILE A 304 -8.43 11.57 -20.29
C ILE A 304 -9.45 10.74 -19.53
N ILE A 305 -9.05 9.65 -18.88
CA ILE A 305 -9.95 8.82 -18.09
C ILE A 305 -10.53 9.61 -16.92
N GLY A 306 -9.70 10.38 -16.20
CA GLY A 306 -10.14 11.23 -15.10
C GLY A 306 -11.16 12.28 -15.53
N ASP A 307 -10.83 13.04 -16.58
CA ASP A 307 -11.67 14.13 -17.10
C ASP A 307 -13.00 13.58 -17.64
N THR A 308 -12.97 12.47 -18.38
CA THR A 308 -14.18 11.83 -18.89
C THR A 308 -15.07 11.31 -17.76
N PHE A 309 -14.47 10.74 -16.70
CA PHE A 309 -15.23 10.34 -15.52
C PHE A 309 -15.91 11.52 -14.85
N VAL A 310 -15.22 12.65 -14.71
CA VAL A 310 -15.78 13.89 -14.13
C VAL A 310 -16.97 14.39 -14.94
N GLU A 311 -16.87 14.39 -16.28
CA GLU A 311 -17.94 14.83 -17.16
C GLU A 311 -19.18 13.92 -17.09
N VAL A 312 -18.97 12.60 -17.22
CA VAL A 312 -20.05 11.61 -17.08
C VAL A 312 -20.71 11.74 -15.72
N PHE A 313 -19.91 11.78 -14.66
CA PHE A 313 -20.43 11.94 -13.31
C PHE A 313 -21.26 13.22 -13.14
N THR A 314 -20.79 14.35 -13.64
CA THR A 314 -21.50 15.64 -13.53
C THR A 314 -22.83 15.59 -14.28
N ARG A 315 -22.86 14.98 -15.46
CA ARG A 315 -24.09 14.76 -16.24
C ARG A 315 -25.10 13.90 -15.48
N GLU A 316 -24.63 12.81 -14.89
CA GLU A 316 -25.47 11.87 -14.13
C GLU A 316 -25.94 12.47 -12.80
N ALA A 317 -25.10 13.27 -12.16
CA ALA A 317 -25.45 13.95 -10.91
C ALA A 317 -26.64 14.91 -11.10
N LYS A 318 -26.63 15.67 -12.20
CA LYS A 318 -27.76 16.52 -12.59
C LYS A 318 -28.99 15.71 -12.92
N ARG A 319 -28.84 14.63 -13.72
CA ARG A 319 -29.95 13.76 -14.12
C ARG A 319 -30.66 13.12 -12.91
N LEU A 320 -29.90 12.75 -11.89
CA LEU A 320 -30.40 12.12 -10.67
C LEU A 320 -30.84 13.12 -9.60
N ASN A 321 -30.72 14.44 -9.85
CA ASN A 321 -30.99 15.51 -8.89
C ASN A 321 -30.25 15.30 -7.55
N ILE A 322 -28.99 14.87 -7.60
CA ILE A 322 -28.18 14.61 -6.40
C ILE A 322 -27.33 15.80 -5.94
N GLU A 323 -27.52 16.98 -6.53
CA GLU A 323 -26.74 18.18 -6.22
C GLU A 323 -26.93 18.67 -4.78
N ASP A 324 -28.09 18.37 -4.17
CA ASP A 324 -28.44 18.70 -2.77
C ASP A 324 -28.14 17.55 -1.78
N TYR A 325 -27.60 16.42 -2.24
CA TYR A 325 -27.26 15.29 -1.37
C TYR A 325 -25.92 15.52 -0.65
N LEU A 326 -25.72 14.82 0.46
CA LEU A 326 -24.40 14.66 1.06
C LEU A 326 -23.59 13.62 0.27
N LEU A 327 -22.29 13.82 0.13
CA LEU A 327 -21.39 12.87 -0.52
C LEU A 327 -20.92 11.83 0.49
N GLY A 328 -21.26 10.56 0.27
CA GLY A 328 -20.65 9.43 0.94
C GLY A 328 -19.30 9.08 0.31
N GLN A 329 -18.27 8.84 1.10
CA GLN A 329 -16.98 8.35 0.63
C GLN A 329 -16.46 7.19 1.49
N GLY A 330 -15.82 6.23 0.84
CA GLY A 330 -15.10 5.13 1.50
C GLY A 330 -13.67 5.49 1.87
N THR A 331 -13.41 6.75 2.26
CA THR A 331 -12.10 7.22 2.69
C THR A 331 -11.68 6.50 3.96
N ILE A 332 -10.45 6.00 4.01
CA ILE A 332 -9.88 5.28 5.15
C ILE A 332 -8.78 6.10 5.84
N TYR A 333 -8.37 5.69 7.04
CA TYR A 333 -7.45 6.45 7.88
C TYR A 333 -6.11 6.83 7.23
N PRO A 334 -5.43 5.97 6.44
CA PRO A 334 -4.24 6.39 5.70
C PRO A 334 -4.48 7.61 4.80
N ASP A 335 -5.66 7.70 4.18
CA ASP A 335 -5.98 8.77 3.24
C ASP A 335 -6.19 10.12 3.94
N THR A 336 -6.72 10.09 5.17
CA THR A 336 -6.99 11.31 5.96
C THR A 336 -5.70 11.90 6.52
N ILE A 337 -4.71 11.06 6.83
CA ILE A 337 -3.38 11.50 7.25
C ILE A 337 -2.61 12.10 6.06
N GLU A 338 -2.63 11.44 4.90
CA GLU A 338 -1.95 11.93 3.70
C GLU A 338 -2.49 13.28 3.19
N THR A 339 -3.78 13.56 3.43
CA THR A 339 -4.44 14.84 3.06
C THR A 339 -4.39 15.89 4.18
N GLY A 340 -4.06 15.50 5.41
CA GLY A 340 -4.16 16.32 6.61
C GLY A 340 -2.89 17.08 7.03
N GLY A 341 -1.77 16.95 6.31
CA GLY A 341 -0.59 17.80 6.58
C GLY A 341 0.80 17.16 6.49
N THR A 342 0.97 15.96 5.95
CA THR A 342 2.34 15.48 5.63
C THR A 342 2.94 16.32 4.51
N ARG A 343 4.12 16.94 4.74
CA ARG A 343 4.85 17.80 3.78
C ARG A 343 5.19 17.14 2.42
N ARG A 344 4.77 15.89 2.15
CA ARG A 344 5.28 15.05 1.03
C ARG A 344 4.22 14.28 0.21
N SER A 345 2.91 14.48 0.36
CA SER A 345 1.92 13.53 -0.23
C SER A 345 0.76 14.11 -1.06
N ASP A 346 0.87 15.33 -1.59
CA ASP A 346 -0.22 16.04 -2.28
C ASP A 346 -0.74 15.41 -3.62
N THR A 347 -0.33 14.21 -4.04
CA THR A 347 -0.55 13.76 -5.43
C THR A 347 -1.39 12.49 -5.66
N ILE A 348 -1.92 11.81 -4.63
CA ILE A 348 -2.38 10.41 -4.84
C ILE A 348 -3.91 10.20 -4.97
N LYS A 349 -4.79 11.17 -4.68
CA LYS A 349 -6.27 11.00 -4.85
C LYS A 349 -6.94 11.98 -5.81
N THR A 350 -6.28 12.25 -6.93
CA THR A 350 -6.63 13.36 -7.82
C THR A 350 -7.83 13.15 -8.75
N HIS A 351 -8.43 11.96 -8.90
CA HIS A 351 -9.46 11.78 -9.95
C HIS A 351 -10.90 12.09 -9.49
N HIS A 352 -11.28 11.80 -8.24
CA HIS A 352 -12.63 12.13 -7.73
C HIS A 352 -12.71 13.56 -7.16
N ASN A 353 -11.64 14.03 -6.52
CA ASN A 353 -11.59 15.37 -5.92
C ASN A 353 -11.49 16.51 -6.95
N ARG A 354 -11.19 16.19 -8.22
CA ARG A 354 -11.17 17.15 -9.33
C ARG A 354 -12.54 17.48 -9.90
N VAL A 355 -13.60 16.81 -9.44
CA VAL A 355 -14.97 17.12 -9.87
C VAL A 355 -15.42 18.40 -9.15
N PRO A 356 -15.77 19.51 -9.84
CA PRO A 356 -16.15 20.77 -9.20
C PRO A 356 -17.32 20.64 -8.22
N ILE A 357 -18.30 19.78 -8.52
CA ILE A 357 -19.43 19.52 -7.61
C ILE A 357 -18.98 18.77 -6.34
N ILE A 358 -18.05 17.82 -6.43
CA ILE A 358 -17.50 17.12 -5.26
C ILE A 358 -16.64 18.07 -4.44
N GLN A 359 -15.80 18.87 -5.09
CA GLN A 359 -14.98 19.88 -4.41
C GLN A 359 -15.85 20.88 -3.64
N LYS A 360 -16.90 21.39 -4.28
CA LYS A 360 -17.89 22.25 -3.62
C LYS A 360 -18.54 21.54 -2.42
N MET A 361 -18.93 20.28 -2.54
CA MET A 361 -19.49 19.51 -1.42
C MET A 361 -18.47 19.35 -0.27
N ILE A 362 -17.19 19.12 -0.57
CA ILE A 362 -16.12 19.04 0.43
C ILE A 362 -15.93 20.39 1.13
N GLU A 363 -15.85 21.48 0.37
CA GLU A 363 -15.71 22.85 0.89
C GLU A 363 -16.91 23.25 1.77
N GLU A 364 -18.12 22.85 1.37
CA GLU A 364 -19.36 23.04 2.13
C GLU A 364 -19.51 22.07 3.32
N LYS A 365 -18.53 21.19 3.56
CA LYS A 365 -18.54 20.14 4.60
C LYS A 365 -19.74 19.18 4.50
N ARG A 366 -20.18 18.90 3.27
CA ARG A 366 -21.31 18.02 2.93
C ARG A 366 -20.85 16.59 2.63
N VAL A 367 -19.90 16.08 3.42
CA VAL A 367 -19.28 14.77 3.20
C VAL A 367 -19.51 13.86 4.41
N VAL A 368 -19.77 12.59 4.15
CA VAL A 368 -19.93 11.53 5.14
C VAL A 368 -18.90 10.44 4.85
N GLU A 369 -17.97 10.23 5.77
CA GLU A 369 -16.84 9.29 5.60
C GLU A 369 -16.85 8.25 6.73
N PRO A 370 -17.68 7.19 6.65
CA PRO A 370 -17.87 6.24 7.74
C PRO A 370 -16.62 5.43 8.12
N LEU A 371 -15.62 5.39 7.24
CA LEU A 371 -14.42 4.57 7.38
C LEU A 371 -13.16 5.39 7.70
N ALA A 372 -13.30 6.72 7.89
CA ALA A 372 -12.18 7.66 8.00
C ALA A 372 -11.21 7.38 9.16
N GLU A 373 -11.65 6.62 10.17
CA GLU A 373 -10.86 6.26 11.35
C GLU A 373 -10.30 4.83 11.29
N LEU A 374 -10.54 4.10 10.19
CA LEU A 374 -10.17 2.69 10.04
C LEU A 374 -9.02 2.46 9.07
N TYR A 375 -8.17 1.49 9.39
CA TYR A 375 -7.26 0.87 8.43
C TYR A 375 -7.97 -0.19 7.60
N LYS A 376 -7.36 -0.58 6.47
CA LYS A 376 -7.92 -1.56 5.53
C LYS A 376 -8.28 -2.89 6.18
N ALA A 377 -7.48 -3.38 7.14
CA ALA A 377 -7.76 -4.60 7.87
C ALA A 377 -9.05 -4.50 8.71
N GLU A 378 -9.25 -3.37 9.38
CA GLU A 378 -10.44 -3.09 10.19
C GLU A 378 -11.68 -2.90 9.30
N VAL A 379 -11.54 -2.27 8.13
CA VAL A 379 -12.63 -2.19 7.13
C VAL A 379 -13.06 -3.60 6.68
N ARG A 380 -12.11 -4.52 6.51
CA ARG A 380 -12.41 -5.92 6.16
C ARG A 380 -13.14 -6.64 7.31
N GLU A 381 -12.66 -6.50 8.54
CA GLU A 381 -13.32 -7.06 9.72
C GLU A 381 -14.75 -6.52 9.89
N LEU A 382 -14.92 -5.20 9.74
CA LEU A 382 -16.20 -4.53 9.75
C LEU A 382 -17.13 -5.07 8.66
N GLY A 383 -16.62 -5.25 7.44
CA GLY A 383 -17.37 -5.85 6.35
C GLY A 383 -17.91 -7.25 6.68
N LYS A 384 -17.10 -8.10 7.33
CA LYS A 384 -17.52 -9.44 7.77
C LYS A 384 -18.65 -9.37 8.79
N LYS A 385 -18.52 -8.49 9.79
CA LYS A 385 -19.54 -8.26 10.82
C LYS A 385 -20.86 -7.75 10.23
N LEU A 386 -20.80 -6.99 9.13
CA LEU A 386 -21.96 -6.52 8.39
C LEU A 386 -22.56 -7.57 7.43
N GLY A 387 -22.05 -8.80 7.42
CA GLY A 387 -22.56 -9.89 6.60
C GLY A 387 -22.16 -9.82 5.13
N ILE A 388 -21.12 -9.05 4.78
CA ILE A 388 -20.60 -8.99 3.41
C ILE A 388 -19.82 -10.28 3.12
N PRO A 389 -20.07 -10.97 2.00
CA PRO A 389 -19.33 -12.17 1.62
C PRO A 389 -17.81 -11.98 1.54
N ASP A 390 -17.06 -12.99 2.00
CA ASP A 390 -15.58 -12.96 2.04
C ASP A 390 -14.94 -12.72 0.66
N GLU A 391 -15.54 -13.26 -0.42
CA GLU A 391 -15.06 -13.04 -1.79
C GLU A 391 -14.98 -11.55 -2.16
N LEU A 392 -15.85 -10.72 -1.57
CA LEU A 392 -15.86 -9.28 -1.81
C LEU A 392 -14.84 -8.54 -0.95
N ILE A 393 -14.66 -9.01 0.29
CA ILE A 393 -13.79 -8.41 1.30
C ILE A 393 -12.31 -8.60 0.97
N TYR A 394 -11.94 -9.78 0.46
CA TYR A 394 -10.56 -10.13 0.11
C TYR A 394 -10.24 -9.94 -1.36
N ARG A 395 -11.11 -9.22 -2.07
CA ARG A 395 -10.89 -8.90 -3.46
C ARG A 395 -9.60 -8.10 -3.65
N HIS A 396 -8.82 -8.48 -4.67
CA HIS A 396 -7.64 -7.72 -5.06
C HIS A 396 -8.00 -6.29 -5.47
N PRO A 397 -7.24 -5.28 -5.01
CA PRO A 397 -7.39 -3.90 -5.47
C PRO A 397 -7.41 -3.81 -7.00
N PHE A 398 -8.19 -2.87 -7.52
CA PHE A 398 -8.27 -2.56 -8.94
C PHE A 398 -8.09 -1.04 -9.12
N PRO A 399 -7.18 -0.61 -10.00
CA PRO A 399 -6.88 0.82 -10.17
C PRO A 399 -8.09 1.56 -10.76
N GLY A 400 -8.24 2.84 -10.44
CA GLY A 400 -9.31 3.69 -11.00
C GLY A 400 -9.34 3.72 -12.54
N PRO A 401 -8.19 3.89 -13.22
CA PRO A 401 -8.09 3.73 -14.68
C PRO A 401 -8.31 2.30 -15.21
N GLY A 402 -8.52 1.32 -14.32
CA GLY A 402 -8.80 -0.07 -14.65
C GLY A 402 -7.75 -0.71 -15.55
N LEU A 403 -8.20 -1.43 -16.57
CA LEU A 403 -7.36 -2.05 -17.59
C LEU A 403 -6.62 -1.01 -18.46
N GLY A 404 -6.98 0.27 -18.41
CA GLY A 404 -6.31 1.33 -19.15
C GLY A 404 -4.82 1.49 -18.81
N VAL A 405 -4.40 1.04 -17.63
CA VAL A 405 -2.99 1.00 -17.18
C VAL A 405 -2.38 -0.41 -17.20
N ARG A 406 -3.08 -1.35 -17.83
CA ARG A 406 -2.64 -2.74 -18.05
C ARG A 406 -2.59 -3.13 -19.53
N VAL A 407 -3.09 -2.25 -20.39
CA VAL A 407 -2.93 -2.32 -21.84
C VAL A 407 -1.86 -1.31 -22.24
N LEU A 408 -0.63 -1.80 -22.44
CA LEU A 408 0.44 -0.95 -22.95
C LEU A 408 0.13 -0.56 -24.38
N CYS A 409 0.49 0.68 -24.71
CA CYS A 409 0.28 1.27 -26.01
C CYS A 409 1.63 1.67 -26.60
N SER A 410 1.76 1.56 -27.92
CA SER A 410 3.01 1.86 -28.61
C SER A 410 2.74 2.43 -29.99
N LYS A 411 3.62 3.31 -30.44
CA LYS A 411 3.65 3.82 -31.82
C LYS A 411 4.32 2.85 -32.80
N GLY A 412 4.91 1.76 -32.30
CA GLY A 412 5.66 0.78 -33.11
C GLY A 412 7.13 1.17 -33.36
N GLU A 413 7.64 2.17 -32.64
CA GLU A 413 9.00 2.68 -32.78
C GLU A 413 9.96 1.97 -31.81
N ILE A 414 11.20 1.77 -32.24
CA ILE A 414 12.29 1.24 -31.40
C ILE A 414 13.14 2.43 -30.95
N GLY A 415 13.17 2.72 -29.64
CA GLY A 415 13.98 3.81 -29.11
C GLY A 415 15.49 3.57 -29.24
N GLU A 416 16.26 4.66 -29.38
CA GLU A 416 17.70 4.65 -29.71
C GLU A 416 18.61 4.13 -28.58
N ASP A 417 18.15 4.24 -27.33
CA ASP A 417 18.87 3.91 -26.08
C ASP A 417 19.05 2.41 -25.79
N ILE A 418 18.48 1.52 -26.62
CA ILE A 418 18.59 0.06 -26.41
C ILE A 418 20.01 -0.45 -26.61
N ARG A 419 20.76 0.14 -27.54
CA ARG A 419 22.08 -0.38 -27.95
C ARG A 419 23.11 -0.30 -26.83
N GLU A 420 23.12 0.81 -26.08
CA GLU A 420 24.07 1.03 -24.99
C GLU A 420 23.78 0.11 -23.79
N LEU A 421 22.50 -0.04 -23.43
CA LEU A 421 22.07 -0.90 -22.33
C LEU A 421 22.31 -2.38 -22.62
N LYS A 422 22.22 -2.78 -23.90
CA LYS A 422 22.30 -4.17 -24.34
C LYS A 422 23.60 -4.84 -23.87
N TYR A 423 24.74 -4.15 -24.05
CA TYR A 423 26.05 -4.71 -23.69
C TYR A 423 26.14 -5.00 -22.19
N GLY A 424 25.72 -4.05 -21.34
CA GLY A 424 25.76 -4.22 -19.88
C GLY A 424 24.86 -5.34 -19.38
N VAL A 425 23.66 -5.50 -19.95
CA VAL A 425 22.73 -6.57 -19.59
C VAL A 425 23.24 -7.94 -20.05
N GLU A 426 23.73 -8.05 -21.28
CA GLU A 426 24.27 -9.31 -21.80
C GLU A 426 25.51 -9.76 -21.02
N GLU A 427 26.44 -8.84 -20.74
CA GLU A 427 27.62 -9.12 -19.94
C GLU A 427 27.27 -9.56 -18.52
N PHE A 428 26.29 -8.90 -17.89
CA PHE A 428 25.85 -9.25 -16.54
C PHE A 428 25.24 -10.66 -16.50
N LEU A 429 24.30 -10.97 -17.40
CA LEU A 429 23.61 -12.26 -17.43
C LEU A 429 24.54 -13.42 -17.82
N ALA A 430 25.54 -13.17 -18.67
CA ALA A 430 26.52 -14.18 -19.07
C ALA A 430 27.29 -14.76 -17.86
N ARG A 431 27.54 -13.97 -16.81
CA ARG A 431 28.19 -14.42 -15.56
C ARG A 431 27.41 -15.51 -14.83
N TYR A 432 26.11 -15.60 -15.10
CA TYR A 432 25.19 -16.57 -14.52
C TYR A 432 24.74 -17.65 -15.52
N ASN A 433 25.37 -17.71 -16.70
CA ASN A 433 24.96 -18.57 -17.82
C ASN A 433 23.49 -18.36 -18.24
N LEU A 434 23.01 -17.11 -18.16
CA LEU A 434 21.67 -16.71 -18.55
C LEU A 434 21.72 -15.86 -19.81
N HIS A 435 20.60 -15.83 -20.53
CA HIS A 435 20.42 -14.94 -21.68
C HIS A 435 19.20 -14.06 -21.45
N GLY A 436 19.27 -12.82 -21.90
CA GLY A 436 18.15 -11.90 -21.81
C GLY A 436 18.06 -10.95 -22.99
N LEU A 437 16.93 -10.26 -23.08
CA LEU A 437 16.61 -9.28 -24.09
C LEU A 437 16.05 -8.03 -23.41
N ILE A 438 16.58 -6.87 -23.77
CA ILE A 438 15.97 -5.60 -23.39
C ILE A 438 14.74 -5.38 -24.26
N LEU A 439 13.59 -5.16 -23.63
CA LEU A 439 12.37 -4.97 -24.38
C LEU A 439 12.32 -3.56 -25.01
N PRO A 440 11.82 -3.45 -26.26
CA PRO A 440 11.75 -2.18 -26.99
C PRO A 440 10.55 -1.32 -26.55
N ILE A 441 10.21 -1.34 -25.26
CA ILE A 441 9.13 -0.56 -24.63
C ILE A 441 9.64 0.00 -23.31
N LYS A 442 8.91 0.97 -22.77
CA LYS A 442 9.13 1.49 -21.43
C LYS A 442 8.03 1.00 -20.50
N SER A 443 8.36 0.83 -19.24
CA SER A 443 7.40 0.59 -18.17
C SER A 443 7.59 1.64 -17.08
N VAL A 444 6.56 1.90 -16.27
CA VAL A 444 6.71 2.80 -15.12
C VAL A 444 7.54 2.16 -13.99
N GLY A 445 8.40 2.96 -13.36
CA GLY A 445 9.12 2.68 -12.13
C GLY A 445 9.05 3.85 -11.14
N VAL A 446 9.68 3.68 -9.97
CA VAL A 446 9.89 4.71 -8.96
C VAL A 446 11.33 4.67 -8.49
N LYS A 447 12.05 5.80 -8.61
CA LYS A 447 13.43 5.97 -8.16
C LYS A 447 13.57 7.32 -7.47
N ALA A 448 14.06 7.31 -6.22
CA ALA A 448 14.18 8.51 -5.38
C ALA A 448 12.89 9.34 -5.34
N ASP A 449 11.77 8.68 -5.05
CA ASP A 449 10.41 9.26 -4.97
C ASP A 449 9.85 9.88 -6.26
N LEU A 450 10.59 9.80 -7.37
CA LEU A 450 10.15 10.25 -8.69
C LEU A 450 9.72 9.09 -9.57
N ARG A 451 8.68 9.33 -10.35
CA ARG A 451 8.19 8.40 -11.37
C ARG A 451 9.21 8.34 -12.52
N SER A 452 9.63 7.14 -12.91
CA SER A 452 10.54 6.92 -14.04
C SER A 452 9.89 6.05 -15.11
N TYR A 453 10.35 6.18 -16.36
CA TYR A 453 9.96 5.31 -17.48
C TYR A 453 11.21 4.72 -18.12
N GLU A 454 11.47 3.45 -17.80
CA GLU A 454 12.70 2.74 -18.13
C GLU A 454 12.37 1.37 -18.74
N ARG A 455 13.41 0.67 -19.21
CA ARG A 455 13.24 -0.54 -20.02
C ARG A 455 13.16 -1.80 -19.16
N PRO A 456 12.19 -2.69 -19.42
CA PRO A 456 12.20 -4.03 -18.86
C PRO A 456 13.25 -4.93 -19.54
N VAL A 457 13.81 -5.85 -18.77
CA VAL A 457 14.67 -6.93 -19.26
C VAL A 457 13.90 -8.25 -19.17
N LEU A 458 13.78 -8.95 -20.29
CA LEU A 458 13.29 -10.32 -20.35
C LEU A 458 14.44 -11.29 -20.18
N ILE A 459 14.32 -12.27 -19.28
CA ILE A 459 15.32 -13.30 -19.01
C ILE A 459 14.78 -14.64 -19.50
N ASN A 460 15.57 -15.33 -20.34
CA ASN A 460 15.38 -16.73 -20.68
C ASN A 460 16.17 -17.57 -19.67
N GLY A 461 15.49 -18.05 -18.63
CA GLY A 461 16.07 -18.84 -17.56
C GLY A 461 15.02 -19.66 -16.83
N GLU A 462 15.47 -20.57 -15.98
CA GLU A 462 14.58 -21.31 -15.10
C GLU A 462 14.00 -20.39 -14.02
N TYR A 463 12.68 -20.48 -13.80
CA TYR A 463 12.00 -19.74 -12.75
C TYR A 463 12.22 -20.42 -11.39
N ASN A 464 13.11 -19.85 -10.57
CA ASN A 464 13.46 -20.31 -9.23
C ASN A 464 13.84 -19.11 -8.34
N GLU A 465 14.09 -19.31 -7.05
CA GLU A 465 14.42 -18.20 -6.13
C GLU A 465 15.70 -17.44 -6.52
N LYS A 466 16.71 -18.15 -7.03
CA LYS A 466 17.98 -17.57 -7.46
C LYS A 466 17.82 -16.50 -8.55
N ILE A 467 16.83 -16.63 -9.44
CA ILE A 467 16.60 -15.64 -10.50
C ILE A 467 16.08 -14.30 -9.95
N PHE A 468 15.43 -14.30 -8.78
CA PHE A 468 15.00 -13.07 -8.10
C PHE A 468 16.20 -12.30 -7.54
N GLU A 469 17.16 -13.00 -6.94
CA GLU A 469 18.41 -12.40 -6.45
C GLU A 469 19.22 -11.78 -7.59
N ILE A 470 19.38 -12.53 -8.69
CA ILE A 470 20.08 -12.05 -9.89
C ILE A 470 19.39 -10.81 -10.46
N ALA A 471 18.05 -10.82 -10.57
CA ALA A 471 17.28 -9.68 -11.03
C ALA A 471 17.46 -8.45 -10.13
N SER A 472 17.44 -8.63 -8.82
CA SER A 472 17.64 -7.55 -7.85
C SER A 472 19.04 -6.93 -7.99
N ASP A 473 20.09 -7.74 -8.12
CA ASP A 473 21.47 -7.26 -8.32
C ASP A 473 21.61 -6.54 -9.67
N MET A 474 20.99 -7.06 -10.73
CA MET A 474 21.00 -6.41 -12.05
C MET A 474 20.39 -5.01 -12.01
N LEU A 475 19.21 -4.88 -11.39
CA LEU A 475 18.49 -3.62 -11.26
C LEU A 475 19.23 -2.58 -10.40
N ALA A 476 20.03 -3.04 -9.44
CA ALA A 476 20.85 -2.16 -8.60
C ALA A 476 22.06 -1.61 -9.37
N ARG A 477 22.63 -2.37 -10.32
CA ARG A 477 23.88 -2.01 -11.02
C ARG A 477 23.65 -1.30 -12.35
N ILE A 478 22.63 -1.71 -13.10
CA ILE A 478 22.40 -1.23 -14.46
C ILE A 478 21.36 -0.10 -14.43
N LYS A 479 21.78 1.11 -14.78
CA LYS A 479 20.88 2.26 -14.94
C LYS A 479 20.07 2.12 -16.23
N GLY A 480 18.90 2.76 -16.32
CA GLY A 480 18.05 2.71 -17.52
C GLY A 480 17.12 1.49 -17.62
N ILE A 481 17.23 0.56 -16.66
CA ILE A 481 16.28 -0.55 -16.48
C ILE A 481 15.51 -0.39 -15.17
N ASN A 482 14.27 -0.90 -15.15
CA ASN A 482 13.41 -0.87 -13.96
C ASN A 482 12.65 -2.16 -13.68
N ARG A 483 12.68 -3.13 -14.61
CA ARG A 483 12.00 -4.42 -14.44
C ARG A 483 12.82 -5.58 -14.98
N CYS A 484 12.69 -6.72 -14.32
CA CYS A 484 13.11 -8.02 -14.80
C CYS A 484 11.89 -8.93 -14.90
N ILE A 485 11.71 -9.57 -16.05
CA ILE A 485 10.66 -10.55 -16.27
C ILE A 485 11.27 -11.86 -16.74
N VAL A 486 10.65 -12.98 -16.38
CA VAL A 486 11.11 -14.32 -16.77
C VAL A 486 10.18 -14.88 -17.83
N ASN A 487 10.76 -15.46 -18.88
CA ASN A 487 10.02 -16.16 -19.92
C ASN A 487 9.37 -17.44 -19.38
N LEU A 488 8.04 -17.56 -19.52
CA LEU A 488 7.29 -18.77 -19.17
C LEU A 488 6.89 -19.58 -20.41
N SER A 489 7.02 -19.02 -21.62
CA SER A 489 6.74 -19.74 -22.86
C SER A 489 7.68 -20.94 -23.04
N PRO A 490 7.23 -22.03 -23.70
CA PRO A 490 8.01 -23.25 -23.90
C PRO A 490 9.15 -23.08 -24.92
N TYR A 491 9.32 -21.90 -25.50
CA TYR A 491 10.36 -21.56 -26.46
C TYR A 491 11.18 -20.37 -25.98
N LYS A 492 12.47 -20.37 -26.31
CA LYS A 492 13.38 -19.26 -26.04
C LYS A 492 12.97 -18.03 -26.85
N ILE A 493 12.88 -16.87 -26.21
CA ILE A 493 12.61 -15.59 -26.87
C ILE A 493 13.93 -14.93 -27.24
N SER A 494 14.16 -14.73 -28.54
CA SER A 494 15.40 -14.14 -29.08
C SER A 494 15.19 -12.77 -29.71
N SER A 495 13.96 -12.43 -30.11
CA SER A 495 13.63 -11.12 -30.66
C SER A 495 12.31 -10.60 -30.12
N ALA A 496 12.21 -9.27 -30.02
CA ALA A 496 10.99 -8.56 -29.68
C ALA A 496 10.87 -7.33 -30.58
N ARG A 497 9.74 -7.18 -31.25
CA ARG A 497 9.45 -6.05 -32.14
C ARG A 497 8.19 -5.32 -31.67
N PRO A 498 8.24 -4.00 -31.43
CA PRO A 498 7.06 -3.25 -31.04
C PRO A 498 6.10 -3.12 -32.21
N ARG A 499 4.80 -3.17 -31.90
CA ARG A 499 3.72 -2.91 -32.84
C ARG A 499 3.05 -1.58 -32.52
N ARG A 500 2.56 -0.91 -33.57
CA ARG A 500 1.65 0.21 -33.37
C ARG A 500 0.31 -0.33 -32.87
N ALA A 501 -0.03 -0.04 -31.63
CA ALA A 501 -1.25 -0.50 -30.99
C ALA A 501 -1.64 0.42 -29.84
N TYR A 502 -2.95 0.64 -29.70
CA TYR A 502 -3.56 1.52 -28.71
C TYR A 502 -4.65 0.76 -27.95
N ILE A 503 -5.35 1.41 -27.02
CA ILE A 503 -6.53 0.79 -26.38
C ILE A 503 -7.62 0.60 -27.44
N THR A 504 -8.07 -0.65 -27.60
CA THR A 504 -9.21 -1.02 -28.44
C THR A 504 -10.06 -2.05 -27.69
N ARG A 505 -11.34 -2.16 -28.06
CA ARG A 505 -12.24 -3.18 -27.50
C ARG A 505 -11.66 -4.58 -27.65
N GLU A 506 -11.13 -4.91 -28.84
CA GLU A 506 -10.54 -6.20 -29.14
C GLU A 506 -9.34 -6.55 -28.23
N ARG A 507 -8.44 -5.59 -27.96
CA ARG A 507 -7.30 -5.79 -27.05
C ARG A 507 -7.74 -5.89 -25.59
N LEU A 508 -8.71 -5.07 -25.19
CA LEU A 508 -9.30 -5.14 -23.85
C LEU A 508 -9.99 -6.48 -23.61
N ASP A 509 -10.75 -6.99 -24.57
CA ASP A 509 -11.44 -8.27 -24.46
C ASP A 509 -10.45 -9.43 -24.35
N LEU A 510 -9.36 -9.40 -25.13
CA LEU A 510 -8.25 -10.35 -24.95
C LEU A 510 -7.67 -10.29 -23.54
N LEU A 511 -7.35 -9.08 -23.04
CA LEU A 511 -6.83 -8.93 -21.68
C LEU A 511 -7.82 -9.40 -20.61
N ARG A 512 -9.12 -9.15 -20.78
CA ARG A 512 -10.19 -9.60 -19.86
C ARG A 512 -10.25 -11.11 -19.74
N GLU A 513 -10.15 -11.83 -20.85
CA GLU A 513 -10.11 -13.29 -20.86
C GLU A 513 -8.87 -13.83 -20.14
N ILE A 514 -7.70 -13.24 -20.42
CA ILE A 514 -6.43 -13.65 -19.82
C ILE A 514 -6.42 -13.34 -18.31
N ASP A 515 -6.87 -12.15 -17.90
CA ASP A 515 -7.00 -11.75 -16.49
C ASP A 515 -7.94 -12.69 -15.73
N GLU A 516 -9.07 -13.09 -16.32
CA GLU A 516 -9.98 -14.06 -15.71
C GLU A 516 -9.32 -15.45 -15.55
N ILE A 517 -8.57 -15.93 -16.55
CA ILE A 517 -7.83 -17.21 -16.45
C ILE A 517 -6.85 -17.18 -15.29
N VAL A 518 -6.03 -16.13 -15.17
CA VAL A 518 -5.02 -15.99 -14.11
C VAL A 518 -5.69 -15.95 -12.75
N ASN A 519 -6.71 -15.11 -12.58
CA ASN A 519 -7.43 -14.97 -11.31
C ASN A 519 -8.11 -16.28 -10.88
N ASN A 520 -8.72 -17.02 -11.81
CA ASN A 520 -9.35 -18.30 -11.51
C ASN A 520 -8.34 -19.37 -11.09
N GLU A 521 -7.20 -19.49 -11.77
CA GLU A 521 -6.15 -20.42 -11.38
C GLU A 521 -5.53 -20.08 -10.01
N LEU A 522 -5.36 -18.79 -9.71
CA LEU A 522 -4.92 -18.33 -8.40
C LEU A 522 -5.91 -18.69 -7.29
N LYS A 523 -7.22 -18.58 -7.56
CA LYS A 523 -8.26 -18.99 -6.61
C LYS A 523 -8.24 -20.50 -6.37
N ILE A 524 -8.15 -21.30 -7.45
CA ILE A 524 -8.12 -22.77 -7.37
C ILE A 524 -6.93 -23.28 -6.53
N GLU A 525 -5.76 -22.66 -6.64
CA GLU A 525 -4.58 -23.03 -5.86
C GLU A 525 -4.48 -22.30 -4.50
N GLY A 526 -5.48 -21.52 -4.11
CA GLY A 526 -5.49 -20.78 -2.84
C GLY A 526 -4.44 -19.66 -2.75
N PHE A 527 -3.90 -19.19 -3.88
CA PHE A 527 -2.95 -18.07 -3.92
C PHE A 527 -3.63 -16.71 -3.99
N TYR A 528 -4.90 -16.65 -4.41
CA TYR A 528 -5.62 -15.38 -4.54
C TYR A 528 -5.60 -14.57 -3.22
N GLU A 529 -5.89 -15.20 -2.09
CA GLU A 529 -5.91 -14.50 -0.79
C GLU A 529 -4.51 -14.29 -0.20
N ARG A 530 -3.50 -15.06 -0.65
CA ARG A 530 -2.13 -15.02 -0.14
C ARG A 530 -1.30 -13.89 -0.75
N ILE A 531 -1.69 -13.42 -1.93
CA ILE A 531 -1.03 -12.31 -2.61
C ILE A 531 -1.90 -11.05 -2.53
N TRP A 532 -1.24 -9.90 -2.47
CA TRP A 532 -1.95 -8.63 -2.36
C TRP A 532 -2.70 -8.28 -3.65
N GLN A 533 -2.03 -8.48 -4.78
CA GLN A 533 -2.55 -8.20 -6.10
C GLN A 533 -1.79 -9.02 -7.14
N CYS A 534 -2.44 -9.34 -8.26
CA CYS A 534 -1.78 -9.88 -9.45
C CYS A 534 -2.22 -9.14 -10.72
N PRO A 535 -1.62 -7.99 -11.07
CA PRO A 535 -1.88 -7.40 -12.38
C PRO A 535 -1.53 -8.36 -13.53
N VAL A 536 -2.39 -8.38 -14.53
CA VAL A 536 -2.13 -9.02 -15.82
C VAL A 536 -2.05 -7.92 -16.85
N VAL A 537 -0.99 -7.93 -17.65
CA VAL A 537 -0.65 -6.84 -18.58
C VAL A 537 -0.47 -7.42 -19.98
N ILE A 538 -1.01 -6.75 -20.99
CA ILE A 538 -0.68 -7.04 -22.40
C ILE A 538 0.16 -5.92 -22.99
N ILE A 539 1.17 -6.32 -23.76
CA ILE A 539 2.17 -5.43 -24.35
C ILE A 539 2.25 -5.72 -25.84
N PRO A 540 2.16 -4.70 -26.72
CA PRO A 540 2.10 -4.91 -28.16
C PRO A 540 3.48 -5.23 -28.75
N LEU A 541 3.98 -6.42 -28.42
CA LEU A 541 5.26 -6.96 -28.86
C LEU A 541 5.01 -8.26 -29.61
N THR A 542 5.51 -8.32 -30.84
CA THR A 542 5.69 -9.57 -31.56
C THR A 542 7.02 -10.19 -31.11
N LEU A 543 6.97 -11.45 -30.65
CA LEU A 543 8.13 -12.18 -30.13
C LEU A 543 8.50 -13.30 -31.09
N ASN A 544 9.75 -13.37 -31.56
CA ASN A 544 10.19 -14.34 -32.57
C ASN A 544 9.25 -14.40 -33.79
N ASP A 545 8.74 -13.24 -34.23
CA ASP A 545 7.77 -13.11 -35.33
C ASP A 545 6.42 -13.83 -35.10
N ARG A 546 6.07 -14.14 -33.84
CA ARG A 546 4.81 -14.75 -33.43
C ARG A 546 3.93 -13.78 -32.67
N GLY A 547 2.63 -13.91 -32.89
CA GLY A 547 1.59 -13.19 -32.15
C GLY A 547 1.70 -11.66 -32.23
N GLU A 548 0.86 -11.02 -31.44
CA GLU A 548 0.67 -9.58 -31.41
C GLU A 548 0.93 -9.00 -30.02
N GLU A 549 0.61 -9.75 -28.97
CA GLU A 549 0.58 -9.30 -27.59
C GLU A 549 1.41 -10.22 -26.67
N MET A 550 2.42 -9.67 -26.01
CA MET A 550 3.13 -10.34 -24.94
C MET A 550 2.36 -10.15 -23.64
N VAL A 551 2.18 -11.22 -22.88
CA VAL A 551 1.49 -11.21 -21.58
C VAL A 551 2.50 -11.18 -20.43
N VAL A 552 2.25 -10.31 -19.45
CA VAL A 552 3.00 -10.28 -18.18
C VAL A 552 2.04 -10.58 -17.03
N ILE A 553 2.41 -11.56 -16.21
CA ILE A 553 1.76 -11.88 -14.93
C ILE A 553 2.57 -11.22 -13.82
N ARG A 554 1.93 -10.41 -12.97
CA ARG A 554 2.61 -9.57 -11.98
C ARG A 554 2.13 -9.87 -10.54
N PRO A 555 2.51 -10.99 -9.93
CA PRO A 555 2.05 -11.27 -8.57
C PRO A 555 2.90 -10.49 -7.56
N VAL A 556 2.25 -9.77 -6.63
CA VAL A 556 2.94 -8.96 -5.62
C VAL A 556 2.45 -9.26 -4.20
N LEU A 557 3.40 -9.28 -3.27
CA LEU A 557 3.16 -9.27 -1.84
C LEU A 557 3.36 -7.84 -1.35
N SER A 558 2.36 -7.32 -0.64
CA SER A 558 2.44 -6.02 0.00
C SER A 558 1.44 -5.98 1.14
N GLU A 559 1.78 -5.26 2.20
CA GLU A 559 0.81 -4.95 3.24
C GLU A 559 0.00 -3.68 2.92
N ARG A 560 0.61 -2.74 2.18
CA ARG A 560 0.18 -1.32 2.12
C ARG A 560 0.32 -0.64 0.75
N GLY A 561 0.85 -1.32 -0.25
CA GLY A 561 1.08 -0.77 -1.59
C GLY A 561 2.26 0.20 -1.74
N MET A 562 2.85 0.71 -0.64
CA MET A 562 4.02 1.61 -0.68
C MET A 562 5.30 0.89 -1.14
N THR A 563 5.63 -0.23 -0.50
CA THR A 563 6.63 -1.20 -0.97
C THR A 563 5.94 -2.51 -1.33
N ALA A 564 6.52 -3.26 -2.27
CA ALA A 564 5.96 -4.56 -2.66
C ALA A 564 7.07 -5.52 -3.07
N LYS A 565 7.04 -6.74 -2.55
CA LYS A 565 7.91 -7.83 -3.00
C LYS A 565 7.23 -8.57 -4.14
N ALA A 566 7.98 -9.00 -5.16
CA ALA A 566 7.42 -9.94 -6.15
C ALA A 566 7.07 -11.26 -5.45
N ALA A 567 5.88 -11.80 -5.72
CA ALA A 567 5.46 -13.06 -5.11
C ALA A 567 6.01 -14.24 -5.90
N PHE A 568 6.53 -15.25 -5.20
CA PHE A 568 6.89 -16.51 -5.82
C PHE A 568 5.63 -17.38 -6.01
N LEU A 569 5.37 -17.81 -7.24
CA LEU A 569 4.25 -18.71 -7.56
C LEU A 569 4.76 -20.11 -7.94
N PRO A 570 4.09 -21.20 -7.53
CA PRO A 570 4.51 -22.55 -7.90
C PRO A 570 4.62 -22.75 -9.42
N THR A 571 5.69 -23.37 -9.88
CA THR A 571 5.94 -23.62 -11.31
C THR A 571 4.82 -24.41 -11.98
N LYS A 572 4.21 -25.36 -11.27
CA LYS A 572 3.04 -26.12 -11.75
C LYS A 572 1.83 -25.23 -12.05
N LEU A 573 1.56 -24.25 -11.18
CA LEU A 573 0.49 -23.27 -11.38
C LEU A 573 0.80 -22.39 -12.60
N LEU A 574 2.04 -21.85 -12.69
CA LEU A 574 2.47 -21.03 -13.82
C LEU A 574 2.39 -21.78 -15.15
N LYS A 575 2.74 -23.07 -15.17
CA LYS A 575 2.63 -23.91 -16.37
C LYS A 575 1.19 -24.01 -16.86
N ARG A 576 0.23 -24.30 -15.97
CA ARG A 576 -1.20 -24.38 -16.34
C ARG A 576 -1.76 -23.05 -16.84
N ILE A 577 -1.43 -21.95 -16.16
CA ILE A 577 -1.80 -20.60 -16.60
C ILE A 577 -1.25 -20.36 -18.01
N THR A 578 0.03 -20.63 -18.21
CA THR A 578 0.74 -20.40 -19.48
C THR A 578 0.17 -21.24 -20.63
N GLU A 579 -0.17 -22.52 -20.38
CA GLU A 579 -0.81 -23.41 -21.37
C GLU A 579 -2.19 -22.92 -21.79
N LYS A 580 -2.97 -22.29 -20.89
CA LYS A 580 -4.27 -21.72 -21.22
C LYS A 580 -4.15 -20.43 -22.02
N ILE A 581 -3.23 -19.54 -21.60
CA ILE A 581 -3.01 -18.23 -22.24
C ILE A 581 -2.42 -18.38 -23.66
N GLN A 582 -1.55 -19.37 -23.91
CA GLN A 582 -0.99 -19.58 -25.24
C GLN A 582 -1.96 -20.12 -26.29
N ARG A 583 -3.19 -20.49 -25.90
CA ARG A 583 -4.24 -20.90 -26.86
C ARG A 583 -4.83 -19.73 -27.64
N PHE A 584 -4.57 -18.50 -27.23
CA PHE A 584 -4.99 -17.32 -27.95
C PHE A 584 -3.97 -16.99 -29.05
N ASP A 585 -4.38 -17.06 -30.31
CA ASP A 585 -3.49 -16.84 -31.48
C ASP A 585 -2.78 -15.48 -31.46
N ARG A 586 -3.40 -14.48 -30.83
CA ARG A 586 -2.81 -13.13 -30.68
C ARG A 586 -1.71 -13.06 -29.64
N VAL A 587 -1.56 -14.05 -28.76
CA VAL A 587 -0.52 -14.03 -27.72
C VAL A 587 0.82 -14.42 -28.32
N SER A 588 1.81 -13.53 -28.21
CA SER A 588 3.19 -13.75 -28.69
C SER A 588 4.08 -14.45 -27.68
N GLY A 589 3.73 -14.43 -26.39
CA GLY A 589 4.45 -15.09 -25.33
C GLY A 589 3.92 -14.72 -23.94
N VAL A 590 4.26 -15.53 -22.94
CA VAL A 590 3.83 -15.34 -21.54
C VAL A 590 5.05 -15.19 -20.66
N THR A 591 5.01 -14.22 -19.76
CA THR A 591 6.11 -13.89 -18.84
C THR A 591 5.58 -13.62 -17.44
N ILE A 592 6.48 -13.67 -16.45
CA ILE A 592 6.21 -13.28 -15.07
C ILE A 592 7.18 -12.19 -14.62
N ASP A 593 6.66 -11.13 -14.00
CA ASP A 593 7.47 -10.04 -13.47
C ASP A 593 7.90 -10.31 -12.03
N ILE A 594 9.22 -10.44 -11.86
CA ILE A 594 9.90 -10.82 -10.61
C ILE A 594 10.52 -9.61 -9.89
N THR A 595 10.15 -8.39 -10.26
CA THR A 595 10.77 -7.17 -9.74
C THR A 595 10.13 -6.72 -8.43
N SER A 596 10.86 -6.16 -7.46
CA SER A 596 10.25 -5.52 -6.29
C SER A 596 9.96 -4.02 -6.53
N LYS A 597 9.10 -3.42 -5.71
CA LYS A 597 8.90 -1.97 -5.63
C LYS A 597 9.64 -1.46 -4.39
N PRO A 598 10.64 -0.57 -4.53
CA PRO A 598 11.30 -0.07 -5.77
C PRO A 598 12.25 -1.12 -6.43
N PRO A 599 12.74 -0.92 -7.68
CA PRO A 599 12.61 0.27 -8.55
C PRO A 599 11.39 0.25 -9.48
N ALA A 600 10.63 -0.83 -9.52
CA ALA A 600 9.40 -0.91 -10.29
C ALA A 600 8.20 -0.31 -9.52
N THR A 601 7.04 -0.24 -10.16
CA THR A 601 5.76 -0.07 -9.46
C THR A 601 4.90 -1.34 -9.59
N ILE A 602 3.70 -1.34 -9.01
CA ILE A 602 2.79 -2.50 -9.09
C ILE A 602 2.22 -2.64 -10.51
N GLU A 603 1.70 -1.55 -11.08
CA GLU A 603 1.16 -1.52 -12.45
C GLU A 603 2.28 -1.25 -13.49
N TRP A 604 2.02 -1.42 -14.79
CA TRP A 604 3.01 -1.28 -15.89
C TRP A 604 2.76 -0.08 -16.81
N GLU A 605 1.47 0.25 -17.01
CA GLU A 605 0.81 1.36 -17.72
C GLU A 605 0.77 1.38 -19.24
#